data_AF-A0A379GGV8-F1
#
_entry.id   AF-A0A379GGV8-F1
#
_cell.length_a   1.000
_cell.length_b   1.000
_cell.length_c   1.000
_cell.angle_alpha   90.00
_cell.angle_beta   90.00
_cell.angle_gamma   90.00
#
_symmetry.space_group_name_H-M   'P 1'
#
loop_
_entity.id
_entity.type
_entity.pdbx_description
1 polymer ?
#
loop_
_entity_poly.entity_id
_entity_poly.type
_entity_poly.pdbx_seq_one_letter_code
_entity_poly.pdbx_strand_id
1 'polypeptide(L)'
;MTVSTELSHEEYVGNGVTTDFDFRFRIFEGKHLIVVVADSDGNETILKNGTDYTIVGAGSYHGGKVVLNKPLAQGWKILLERDLPVVQETDLRNQGKFFAEVHEDAFDYLTMLIQKAFGTFSLSLRKPTYLSNYYDAKGNRIANLATPKLGSDSANKDYVDNSIKDIDSKTLRVKDKVIPALPNADERAGKVLTFDKDGYPIAVAPASGSAIEVLSILSSEKGGEFVNIGNNSISSIITKTKYTRIGNFIDGCTVNTDLECVKFGDFYYAVRNRDSLPIFVSPNSSPDESWICVGDANFGYESHNIFNFGGVDDNGITDNREAIQLAIEYMEFSGSLLFTNSSHDDKYFGINSFNPDADGKHCLIIRKLRNVNIFGGRDRNSSIRYTGGIEGESLIKIECGRSDWGARIESLGVSGGNKLNYVLFSNDFWYANSLFIGGCFEDAILDGIHVSMYMTSFIRVLSNNNGRDGFSFGGPNSEGGWIKGTSTSLNMLNCWARACKRFGYKVSNELWYSNWSSNGCDGVGRKN
;
A
#
# COMPACT_ATOMS: atom_id res chain seq x y z
N MET A 1 -0.17 72.90 47.21
CA MET A 1 0.75 71.94 47.90
C MET A 1 1.47 71.13 46.84
N THR A 2 2.68 70.59 47.10
CA THR A 2 3.50 69.91 46.08
C THR A 2 3.40 68.38 46.13
N VAL A 3 3.75 67.71 45.03
CA VAL A 3 3.97 66.25 44.99
C VAL A 3 5.21 65.90 45.82
N SER A 4 4.99 65.25 46.95
CA SER A 4 6.05 64.87 47.91
C SER A 4 6.28 63.36 48.03
N THR A 5 5.65 62.56 47.17
CA THR A 5 5.74 61.09 47.17
C THR A 5 6.29 60.59 45.84
N GLU A 6 7.09 59.52 45.88
CA GLU A 6 7.58 58.81 44.69
C GLU A 6 6.56 57.77 44.17
N LEU A 7 5.54 57.44 44.96
CA LEU A 7 4.54 56.43 44.60
C LEU A 7 3.68 56.90 43.42
N SER A 8 3.71 56.17 42.31
CA SER A 8 2.82 56.37 41.15
C SER A 8 1.83 55.23 40.94
N HIS A 9 1.99 54.13 41.66
CA HIS A 9 1.13 52.96 41.62
C HIS A 9 1.09 52.26 42.98
N GLU A 10 0.07 51.41 43.18
CA GLU A 10 -0.06 50.49 44.31
C GLU A 10 -0.57 49.14 43.78
N GLU A 11 -0.10 48.05 44.37
CA GLU A 11 -0.51 46.69 44.04
C GLU A 11 -1.10 46.00 45.27
N TYR A 12 -2.22 45.29 45.08
CA TYR A 12 -2.86 44.50 46.13
C TYR A 12 -3.21 43.09 45.65
N VAL A 13 -3.35 42.17 46.61
CA VAL A 13 -3.80 40.79 46.37
C VAL A 13 -5.21 40.62 46.95
N GLY A 14 -6.11 40.09 46.14
CA GLY A 14 -7.48 39.80 46.51
C GLY A 14 -7.57 38.65 47.53
N ASN A 15 -8.45 38.83 48.50
CA ASN A 15 -8.79 37.83 49.52
C ASN A 15 -10.20 37.25 49.33
N GLY A 16 -10.89 37.60 48.24
CA GLY A 16 -12.27 37.19 47.96
C GLY A 16 -13.34 38.00 48.68
N VAL A 17 -12.97 39.00 49.50
CA VAL A 17 -13.91 39.75 50.36
C VAL A 17 -13.74 41.27 50.21
N THR A 18 -12.51 41.77 50.10
CA THR A 18 -12.22 43.20 50.02
C THR A 18 -12.68 43.81 48.69
N THR A 19 -13.44 44.89 48.77
CA THR A 19 -13.88 45.74 47.64
C THR A 19 -13.12 47.05 47.55
N ASP A 20 -12.51 47.47 48.66
CA ASP A 20 -11.96 48.80 48.85
C ASP A 20 -10.43 48.75 48.82
N PHE A 21 -9.83 49.48 47.89
CA PHE A 21 -8.38 49.54 47.70
C PHE A 21 -7.92 50.99 47.70
N ASP A 22 -7.12 51.36 48.70
CA ASP A 22 -6.63 52.73 48.85
C ASP A 22 -5.48 53.01 47.87
N PHE A 23 -5.28 54.26 47.48
CA PHE A 23 -4.09 54.72 46.78
C PHE A 23 -3.58 55.99 47.44
N ARG A 24 -2.27 56.09 47.65
CA ARG A 24 -1.63 57.16 48.46
C ARG A 24 -0.95 58.24 47.62
N PHE A 25 -1.39 58.40 46.38
CA PHE A 25 -0.83 59.36 45.43
C PHE A 25 -1.92 60.25 44.83
N ARG A 26 -1.57 61.49 44.49
CA ARG A 26 -2.51 62.47 43.93
C ARG A 26 -2.87 62.10 42.48
N ILE A 27 -4.17 62.20 42.16
CA ILE A 27 -4.70 62.20 40.79
C ILE A 27 -5.55 63.46 40.61
N PHE A 28 -5.48 64.13 39.47
CA PHE A 28 -6.27 65.35 39.23
C PHE A 28 -7.74 65.06 38.93
N GLU A 29 -8.01 64.02 38.15
CA GLU A 29 -9.34 63.61 37.73
C GLU A 29 -9.47 62.09 37.82
N GLY A 30 -10.70 61.58 37.92
CA GLY A 30 -10.93 60.13 37.96
C GLY A 30 -10.49 59.39 36.68
N LYS A 31 -10.32 60.10 35.56
CA LYS A 31 -9.78 59.53 34.30
C LYS A 31 -8.26 59.33 34.34
N HIS A 32 -7.57 59.93 35.31
CA HIS A 32 -6.11 59.84 35.46
C HIS A 32 -5.65 58.65 36.31
N LEU A 33 -6.55 57.70 36.56
CA LEU A 33 -6.28 56.46 37.26
C LEU A 33 -6.70 55.29 36.36
N ILE A 34 -5.76 54.36 36.13
CA ILE A 34 -6.04 53.08 35.51
C ILE A 34 -6.08 52.02 36.60
N VAL A 35 -7.05 51.12 36.49
CA VAL A 35 -7.20 49.97 37.37
C VAL A 35 -7.11 48.71 36.53
N VAL A 36 -6.10 47.89 36.80
CA VAL A 36 -5.87 46.62 36.10
C VAL A 36 -6.01 45.48 37.11
N VAL A 37 -6.70 44.41 36.74
CA VAL A 37 -6.73 43.18 37.52
C VAL A 37 -6.06 42.05 36.74
N ALA A 38 -5.34 41.19 37.45
CA ALA A 38 -4.75 39.98 36.89
C ALA A 38 -5.30 38.75 37.61
N ASP A 39 -5.72 37.75 36.83
CA ASP A 39 -6.15 36.45 37.37
C ASP A 39 -4.96 35.60 37.86
N SER A 40 -5.23 34.38 38.34
CA SER A 40 -4.20 33.46 38.83
C SER A 40 -3.23 32.97 37.75
N ASP A 41 -3.62 33.04 36.48
CA ASP A 41 -2.82 32.62 35.33
C ASP A 41 -2.01 33.80 34.74
N GLY A 42 -2.21 35.01 35.27
CA GLY A 42 -1.55 36.24 34.85
C GLY A 42 -2.22 36.93 33.66
N ASN A 43 -3.47 36.62 33.35
CA ASN A 43 -4.22 37.34 32.31
C ASN A 43 -4.73 38.67 32.88
N GLU A 44 -4.31 39.77 32.26
CA GLU A 44 -4.64 41.13 32.70
C GLU A 44 -5.91 41.67 32.04
N THR A 45 -6.74 42.39 32.82
CA THR A 45 -7.95 43.08 32.35
C THR A 45 -8.00 44.49 32.93
N ILE A 46 -8.19 45.50 32.06
CA ILE A 46 -8.39 46.89 32.47
C ILE A 46 -9.86 47.10 32.84
N LEU A 47 -10.11 47.57 34.07
CA LEU A 47 -11.45 47.86 34.57
C LEU A 47 -11.91 49.27 34.15
N LYS A 48 -13.23 49.45 34.01
CA LYS A 48 -13.86 50.73 33.62
C LYS A 48 -14.47 51.44 34.83
N ASN A 49 -14.03 52.68 35.07
CA ASN A 49 -14.62 53.55 36.09
C ASN A 49 -16.11 53.82 35.77
N GLY A 50 -16.98 53.74 36.78
CA GLY A 50 -18.43 53.88 36.66
C GLY A 50 -19.16 52.60 36.28
N THR A 51 -18.46 51.53 35.86
CA THR A 51 -19.06 50.23 35.52
C THR A 51 -18.53 49.10 36.39
N ASP A 52 -17.21 49.02 36.57
CA ASP A 52 -16.55 47.96 37.32
C ASP A 52 -16.12 48.42 38.72
N TYR A 53 -15.80 49.71 38.85
CA TYR A 53 -15.42 50.35 40.09
C TYR A 53 -15.81 51.83 40.11
N THR A 54 -15.73 52.44 41.29
CA THR A 54 -15.85 53.90 41.47
C THR A 54 -14.64 54.44 42.23
N ILE A 55 -14.32 55.72 42.01
CA ILE A 55 -13.19 56.40 42.68
C ILE A 55 -13.74 57.38 43.71
N VAL A 56 -13.21 57.29 44.94
CA VAL A 56 -13.44 58.26 46.01
C VAL A 56 -12.13 59.02 46.25
N GLY A 57 -12.20 60.35 46.34
CA GLY A 57 -11.02 61.18 46.64
C GLY A 57 -10.18 61.61 45.43
N ALA A 58 -10.74 61.63 44.21
CA ALA A 58 -10.09 62.28 43.07
C ALA A 58 -9.85 63.78 43.37
N GLY A 59 -8.68 64.31 42.99
CA GLY A 59 -8.25 65.67 43.31
C GLY A 59 -7.64 65.85 44.71
N SER A 60 -7.73 64.84 45.58
CA SER A 60 -7.12 64.87 46.92
C SER A 60 -5.60 64.77 46.87
N TYR A 61 -4.94 65.57 47.70
CA TYR A 61 -3.48 65.55 47.86
C TYR A 61 -2.94 64.30 48.56
N HIS A 62 -3.77 63.62 49.35
CA HIS A 62 -3.37 62.42 50.11
C HIS A 62 -3.79 61.12 49.42
N GLY A 63 -4.23 61.22 48.15
CA GLY A 63 -4.81 60.11 47.42
C GLY A 63 -6.26 59.83 47.81
N GLY A 64 -6.71 58.62 47.51
CA GLY A 64 -8.12 58.23 47.58
C GLY A 64 -8.28 56.72 47.61
N LYS A 65 -9.44 56.25 47.13
CA LYS A 65 -9.81 54.84 47.15
C LYS A 65 -10.51 54.43 45.87
N VAL A 66 -10.23 53.22 45.40
CA VAL A 66 -10.99 52.49 44.39
C VAL A 66 -11.94 51.53 45.10
N VAL A 67 -13.24 51.64 44.81
CA VAL A 67 -14.29 50.77 45.34
C VAL A 67 -14.81 49.91 44.20
N LEU A 68 -14.47 48.62 44.20
CA LEU A 68 -14.95 47.64 43.22
C LEU A 68 -16.42 47.30 43.47
N ASN A 69 -17.15 47.04 42.39
CA ASN A 69 -18.56 46.61 42.48
C ASN A 69 -18.73 45.16 42.96
N LYS A 70 -17.65 44.37 42.91
CA LYS A 70 -17.58 43.00 43.44
C LYS A 70 -16.24 42.81 44.16
N PRO A 71 -16.19 42.00 45.23
CA PRO A 71 -14.92 41.66 45.88
C PRO A 71 -13.89 41.12 44.88
N LEU A 72 -12.63 41.54 45.02
CA LEU A 72 -11.54 40.97 44.21
C LEU A 72 -11.33 39.51 44.62
N ALA A 73 -11.43 38.60 43.66
CA ALA A 73 -11.33 37.16 43.89
C ALA A 73 -10.02 36.77 44.60
N GLN A 74 -10.05 35.68 45.36
CA GLN A 74 -8.88 35.23 46.12
C GLN A 74 -7.71 34.91 45.19
N GLY A 75 -6.54 35.49 45.48
CA GLY A 75 -5.31 35.27 44.71
C GLY A 75 -5.18 36.11 43.43
N TRP A 76 -6.23 36.83 43.02
CA TRP A 76 -6.14 37.80 41.94
C TRP A 76 -5.35 39.03 42.41
N LYS A 77 -4.69 39.72 41.49
CA LYS A 77 -4.00 40.98 41.77
C LYS A 77 -4.76 42.16 41.22
N ILE A 78 -4.63 43.32 41.87
CA ILE A 78 -5.12 44.60 41.37
C ILE A 78 -3.99 45.62 41.41
N LEU A 79 -3.79 46.32 40.30
CA LEU A 79 -2.87 47.43 40.12
C LEU A 79 -3.70 48.71 40.01
N LEU A 80 -3.39 49.69 40.86
CA LEU A 80 -3.89 51.05 40.77
C LEU A 80 -2.73 51.92 40.28
N GLU A 81 -2.80 52.43 39.06
CA GLU A 81 -1.71 53.20 38.45
C GLU A 81 -2.17 54.57 37.97
N ARG A 82 -1.36 55.59 38.23
CA ARG A 82 -1.59 56.94 37.71
C ARG A 82 -1.26 57.01 36.23
N ASP A 83 -2.24 57.40 35.42
CA ASP A 83 -2.06 57.61 33.99
C ASP A 83 -2.42 59.04 33.58
N LEU A 84 -1.41 59.87 33.36
CA LEU A 84 -1.59 61.23 32.89
C LEU A 84 -1.31 61.34 31.38
N PRO A 85 -2.15 62.08 30.63
CA PRO A 85 -1.84 62.49 29.26
C PRO A 85 -0.51 63.24 29.19
N VAL A 86 0.30 62.98 28.16
CA VAL A 86 1.60 63.66 28.00
C VAL A 86 1.41 64.99 27.26
N VAL A 87 0.69 65.92 27.88
CA VAL A 87 0.41 67.27 27.36
C VAL A 87 0.62 68.31 28.45
N GLN A 88 0.88 69.56 28.06
CA GLN A 88 0.86 70.69 28.98
C GLN A 88 -0.52 71.35 28.93
N GLU A 89 -1.32 71.20 29.99
CA GLU A 89 -2.67 71.77 30.04
C GLU A 89 -2.70 73.26 30.43
N THR A 90 -1.66 73.72 31.13
CA THR A 90 -1.57 75.09 31.65
C THR A 90 -0.81 76.01 30.70
N ASP A 91 -1.52 76.98 30.12
CA ASP A 91 -0.94 78.10 29.36
C ASP A 91 -0.71 79.32 30.28
N LEU A 92 0.55 79.72 30.45
CA LEU A 92 0.94 80.84 31.31
C LEU A 92 0.93 82.16 30.51
N ARG A 93 0.00 83.06 30.84
CA ARG A 93 -0.15 84.35 30.15
C ARG A 93 0.89 85.38 30.59
N ASN A 94 1.42 86.14 29.64
CA ASN A 94 2.32 87.27 29.92
C ASN A 94 1.58 88.43 30.62
N GLN A 95 2.23 89.11 31.57
CA GLN A 95 1.71 90.24 32.34
C GLN A 95 0.43 89.97 33.18
N GLY A 96 0.10 88.71 33.44
CA GLY A 96 -0.98 88.32 34.36
C GLY A 96 -0.59 88.42 35.84
N LYS A 97 -1.58 88.37 36.74
CA LYS A 97 -1.33 88.22 38.18
C LYS A 97 -0.66 86.87 38.45
N PHE A 98 0.36 86.85 39.31
CA PHE A 98 1.02 85.61 39.72
C PHE A 98 0.11 84.80 40.65
N PHE A 99 -0.43 83.69 40.14
CA PHE A 99 -1.16 82.70 40.93
C PHE A 99 -0.23 81.52 41.21
N ALA A 100 0.29 81.43 42.45
CA ALA A 100 1.22 80.38 42.84
C ALA A 100 0.66 78.98 42.58
N GLU A 101 -0.62 78.73 42.90
CA GLU A 101 -1.26 77.42 42.72
C GLU A 101 -1.26 76.95 41.26
N VAL A 102 -1.40 77.86 40.28
CA VAL A 102 -1.36 77.52 38.84
C VAL A 102 0.03 77.04 38.41
N HIS A 103 1.08 77.63 38.99
CA HIS A 103 2.45 77.23 38.72
C HIS A 103 2.76 75.90 39.40
N GLU A 104 2.36 75.74 40.66
CA GLU A 104 2.54 74.50 41.41
C GLU A 104 1.79 73.33 40.77
N ASP A 105 0.54 73.49 40.34
CA ASP A 105 -0.19 72.42 39.65
C ASP A 105 0.49 72.03 38.32
N ALA A 106 1.07 73.00 37.59
CA ALA A 106 1.82 72.72 36.37
C ALA A 106 3.15 71.98 36.65
N PHE A 107 3.87 72.36 37.70
CA PHE A 107 5.10 71.68 38.13
C PHE A 107 4.84 70.29 38.71
N ASP A 108 3.77 70.15 39.47
CA ASP A 108 3.27 68.86 39.96
C ASP A 108 2.97 67.96 38.77
N TYR A 109 2.17 68.41 37.80
CA TYR A 109 1.82 67.63 36.61
C TYR A 109 3.07 67.13 35.88
N LEU A 110 4.07 68.00 35.66
CA LEU A 110 5.33 67.61 35.03
C LEU A 110 6.11 66.59 35.88
N THR A 111 6.16 66.78 37.19
CA THR A 111 6.80 65.84 38.12
C THR A 111 6.11 64.47 38.08
N MET A 112 4.79 64.44 37.99
CA MET A 112 4.01 63.21 37.85
C MET A 112 4.28 62.51 36.50
N LEU A 113 4.45 63.26 35.41
CA LEU A 113 4.87 62.69 34.11
C LEU A 113 6.27 62.05 34.17
N ILE A 114 7.20 62.67 34.92
CA ILE A 114 8.54 62.10 35.15
C ILE A 114 8.44 60.79 35.96
N GLN A 115 7.62 60.75 37.00
CA GLN A 115 7.36 59.53 37.77
C GLN A 115 6.79 58.41 36.90
N LYS A 116 5.83 58.74 36.02
CA LYS A 116 5.28 57.81 35.03
C LYS A 116 6.39 57.26 34.11
N ALA A 117 7.25 58.14 33.57
CA ALA A 117 8.36 57.72 32.72
C ALA A 117 9.34 56.76 33.44
N PHE A 118 9.72 57.06 34.69
CA PHE A 118 10.56 56.16 35.48
C PHE A 118 9.87 54.84 35.81
N GLY A 119 8.55 54.85 36.05
CA GLY A 119 7.73 53.65 36.19
C GLY A 119 7.81 52.77 34.95
N THR A 120 7.57 53.34 33.75
CA THR A 120 7.69 52.60 32.48
C THR A 120 9.11 52.03 32.29
N PHE A 121 10.17 52.81 32.59
CA PHE A 121 11.55 52.32 32.50
C PHE A 121 11.89 51.20 33.49
N SER A 122 11.12 51.03 34.56
CA SER A 122 11.28 49.92 35.49
C SER A 122 10.79 48.59 34.92
N LEU A 123 9.86 48.62 33.96
CA LEU A 123 9.28 47.47 33.26
C LEU A 123 10.11 47.06 32.02
N SER A 124 10.97 47.95 31.52
CA SER A 124 11.82 47.70 30.36
C SER A 124 12.99 46.76 30.68
N LEU A 125 13.35 45.93 29.69
CA LEU A 125 14.58 45.14 29.74
C LEU A 125 15.80 46.08 29.67
N ARG A 126 16.60 46.14 30.74
CA ARG A 126 17.70 47.11 30.88
C ARG A 126 18.99 46.50 31.42
N LYS A 127 20.10 47.20 31.20
CA LYS A 127 21.37 46.92 31.87
C LYS A 127 21.26 47.26 33.36
N PRO A 128 21.73 46.40 34.28
CA PRO A 128 21.72 46.72 35.72
C PRO A 128 22.53 47.97 36.07
N THR A 129 23.69 48.15 35.43
CA THR A 129 24.58 49.30 35.62
C THR A 129 25.20 49.72 34.28
N TYR A 130 25.82 50.90 34.24
CA TYR A 130 26.58 51.36 33.06
C TYR A 130 27.75 50.45 32.68
N LEU A 131 28.26 49.66 33.62
CA LEU A 131 29.36 48.72 33.40
C LEU A 131 28.88 47.34 32.90
N SER A 132 27.58 47.06 32.99
CA SER A 132 27.03 45.75 32.60
C SER A 132 27.02 45.58 31.08
N ASN A 133 27.46 44.41 30.61
CA ASN A 133 27.43 44.01 29.19
C ASN A 133 26.26 43.07 28.84
N TYR A 134 25.25 43.00 29.71
CA TYR A 134 24.07 42.18 29.53
C TYR A 134 22.82 42.94 29.98
N TYR A 135 21.68 42.52 29.43
CA TYR A 135 20.37 42.94 29.89
C TYR A 135 19.84 41.93 30.91
N ASP A 136 19.31 42.41 32.03
CA ASP A 136 18.79 41.54 33.10
C ASP A 136 17.26 41.46 33.04
N ALA A 137 16.75 40.26 32.77
CA ALA A 137 15.32 39.97 32.79
C ALA A 137 14.77 39.76 34.22
N LYS A 138 15.63 39.72 35.24
CA LYS A 138 15.28 39.50 36.66
C LYS A 138 14.47 38.21 36.90
N GLY A 139 14.76 37.18 36.13
CA GLY A 139 14.03 35.90 36.17
C GLY A 139 12.65 35.94 35.50
N ASN A 140 12.23 37.07 34.92
CA ASN A 140 10.98 37.15 34.18
C ASN A 140 11.07 36.46 32.81
N ARG A 141 9.95 35.92 32.34
CA ARG A 141 9.83 35.34 31.00
C ARG A 141 9.89 36.44 29.94
N ILE A 142 10.69 36.21 28.90
CA ILE A 142 10.67 37.00 27.66
C ILE A 142 9.74 36.30 26.67
N ALA A 143 8.62 36.93 26.33
CA ALA A 143 7.63 36.39 25.41
C ALA A 143 7.74 37.03 24.01
N ASN A 144 7.15 36.38 23.00
CA ASN A 144 7.05 36.88 21.62
C ASN A 144 8.40 37.17 20.94
N LEU A 145 9.44 36.39 21.29
CA LEU A 145 10.75 36.47 20.64
C LEU A 145 10.69 35.86 19.23
N ALA A 146 11.07 36.64 18.22
CA ALA A 146 11.18 36.17 16.84
C ALA A 146 12.26 35.07 16.70
N THR A 147 12.18 34.29 15.63
CA THR A 147 13.21 33.30 15.29
C THR A 147 14.57 34.00 15.06
N PRO A 148 15.69 33.48 15.60
CA PRO A 148 17.01 34.08 15.44
C PRO A 148 17.43 34.09 13.97
N LYS A 149 18.11 35.16 13.53
CA LYS A 149 18.63 35.33 12.16
C LYS A 149 20.17 35.29 12.12
N LEU A 150 20.81 35.85 13.13
CA LEU A 150 22.26 35.89 13.28
C LEU A 150 22.70 34.97 14.43
N GLY A 151 23.96 34.53 14.42
CA GLY A 151 24.49 33.60 15.42
C GLY A 151 24.58 34.16 16.86
N SER A 152 24.41 35.47 17.04
CA SER A 152 24.39 36.14 18.34
C SER A 152 22.97 36.45 18.85
N ASP A 153 21.93 36.10 18.08
CA ASP A 153 20.56 36.36 18.46
C ASP A 153 20.09 35.38 19.54
N SER A 154 19.20 35.84 20.41
CA SER A 154 18.51 34.96 21.35
C SER A 154 17.61 33.97 20.59
N ALA A 155 17.62 32.70 20.99
CA ALA A 155 16.80 31.66 20.37
C ALA A 155 15.48 31.45 21.14
N ASN A 156 14.37 31.40 20.41
CA ASN A 156 13.08 30.98 20.98
C ASN A 156 13.01 29.44 21.11
N LYS A 157 12.07 28.95 21.93
CA LYS A 157 11.94 27.52 22.21
C LYS A 157 11.68 26.70 20.95
N ASP A 158 10.81 27.18 20.07
CA ASP A 158 10.44 26.47 18.84
C ASP A 158 11.64 26.25 17.92
N TYR A 159 12.52 27.25 17.78
CA TYR A 159 13.76 27.14 17.02
C TYR A 159 14.69 26.07 17.61
N VAL A 160 14.88 26.07 18.94
CA VAL A 160 15.74 25.11 19.63
C VAL A 160 15.18 23.68 19.50
N ASP A 161 13.89 23.48 19.80
CA ASP A 161 13.25 22.16 19.73
C ASP A 161 13.31 21.58 18.30
N ASN A 162 13.07 22.40 17.28
CA ASN A 162 13.13 21.95 15.89
C ASN A 162 14.56 21.61 15.45
N SER A 163 15.55 22.41 15.89
CA SER A 163 16.96 22.13 15.63
C SER A 163 17.42 20.82 16.28
N ILE A 164 16.98 20.56 17.52
CA ILE A 164 17.27 19.31 18.23
C ILE A 164 16.58 18.12 17.57
N LYS A 165 15.29 18.23 17.22
CA LYS A 165 14.55 17.13 16.55
C LYS A 165 15.22 16.70 15.23
N ASP A 166 15.73 17.63 14.44
CA ASP A 166 16.44 17.30 13.20
C ASP A 166 17.74 16.51 13.49
N ILE A 167 18.50 16.91 14.51
CA ILE A 167 19.72 16.21 14.95
C ILE A 167 19.40 14.84 15.52
N ASP A 168 18.38 14.74 16.38
CA ASP A 168 17.93 13.50 17.03
C ASP A 168 17.49 12.46 16.00
N SER A 169 16.84 12.89 14.92
CA SER A 169 16.36 12.00 13.85
C SER A 169 17.48 11.36 13.02
N LYS A 170 18.74 11.82 13.16
CA LYS A 170 19.89 11.42 12.33
C LYS A 170 21.06 10.83 13.13
N THR A 171 20.90 10.56 14.43
CA THR A 171 22.03 10.16 15.29
C THR A 171 21.91 8.76 15.89
N LEU A 172 23.02 8.01 15.89
CA LEU A 172 23.21 6.84 16.76
C LEU A 172 23.71 7.35 18.12
N ARG A 173 23.18 6.81 19.23
CA ARG A 173 23.48 7.30 20.59
C ARG A 173 23.92 6.17 21.51
N VAL A 174 24.92 6.45 22.34
CA VAL A 174 25.35 5.60 23.46
C VAL A 174 25.59 6.49 24.69
N LYS A 175 25.46 5.94 25.90
CA LYS A 175 25.49 6.71 27.16
C LYS A 175 26.90 6.85 27.75
N ASP A 176 27.82 6.04 27.27
CA ASP A 176 29.11 5.75 27.87
C ASP A 176 30.30 6.34 27.09
N LYS A 177 30.12 6.69 25.81
CA LYS A 177 31.19 7.25 24.97
C LYS A 177 30.69 8.07 23.77
N VAL A 178 31.57 8.90 23.22
CA VAL A 178 31.33 9.61 21.95
C VAL A 178 31.51 8.63 20.78
N ILE A 179 30.56 8.63 19.84
CA ILE A 179 30.55 7.78 18.65
C ILE A 179 31.23 8.51 17.47
N PRO A 180 32.17 7.89 16.75
CA PRO A 180 32.75 8.45 15.52
C PRO A 180 31.71 8.50 14.40
N ALA A 181 31.89 9.43 13.46
CA ALA A 181 31.03 9.54 12.29
C ALA A 181 31.04 8.22 11.49
N LEU A 182 29.86 7.81 11.01
CA LEU A 182 29.75 6.66 10.10
C LEU A 182 30.38 7.00 8.73
N PRO A 183 30.89 6.00 8.00
CA PRO A 183 31.37 6.18 6.62
C PRO A 183 30.31 6.81 5.70
N ASN A 184 30.76 7.40 4.59
CA ASN A 184 29.86 8.05 3.61
C ASN A 184 28.85 7.05 3.00
N ALA A 185 27.78 7.57 2.39
CA ALA A 185 26.67 6.74 1.89
C ALA A 185 27.15 5.63 0.94
N ASP A 186 28.03 5.99 0.01
CA ASP A 186 28.60 5.05 -0.97
C ASP A 186 29.46 3.98 -0.31
N GLU A 187 30.19 4.32 0.76
CA GLU A 187 31.08 3.39 1.44
C GLU A 187 30.35 2.39 2.34
N ARG A 188 29.15 2.74 2.82
CA ARG A 188 28.33 1.87 3.68
C ARG A 188 27.21 1.14 2.93
N ALA A 189 26.98 1.45 1.66
CA ALA A 189 25.99 0.75 0.85
C ALA A 189 26.28 -0.77 0.80
N GLY A 190 25.26 -1.59 1.07
CA GLY A 190 25.38 -3.06 1.10
C GLY A 190 26.18 -3.64 2.29
N LYS A 191 26.61 -2.81 3.25
CA LYS A 191 27.34 -3.25 4.45
C LYS A 191 26.42 -3.37 5.67
N VAL A 192 26.85 -4.16 6.65
CA VAL A 192 26.20 -4.33 7.94
C VAL A 192 26.84 -3.39 8.96
N LEU A 193 26.00 -2.67 9.71
CA LEU A 193 26.45 -1.90 10.87
C LEU A 193 26.69 -2.86 12.05
N THR A 194 27.92 -2.95 12.52
CA THR A 194 28.34 -3.75 13.68
C THR A 194 29.23 -2.91 14.60
N PHE A 195 29.79 -3.51 15.65
CA PHE A 195 30.71 -2.86 16.57
C PHE A 195 32.09 -3.54 16.56
N ASP A 196 33.15 -2.76 16.70
CA ASP A 196 34.50 -3.27 16.93
C ASP A 196 34.68 -3.75 18.37
N LYS A 197 35.89 -4.25 18.70
CA LYS A 197 36.23 -4.74 20.04
C LYS A 197 36.12 -3.68 21.14
N ASP A 198 36.18 -2.39 20.76
CA ASP A 198 36.12 -1.25 21.67
C ASP A 198 34.71 -0.64 21.72
N GLY A 199 33.73 -1.25 21.03
CA GLY A 199 32.33 -0.82 20.99
C GLY A 199 32.05 0.37 20.07
N TYR A 200 32.94 0.70 19.13
CA TYR A 200 32.66 1.71 18.12
C TYR A 200 31.90 1.12 16.93
N PRO A 201 30.88 1.81 16.39
CA PRO A 201 30.15 1.33 15.24
C PRO A 201 31.02 1.38 13.97
N ILE A 202 31.00 0.29 13.22
CA ILE A 202 31.73 0.11 11.97
C ILE A 202 30.80 -0.50 10.92
N ALA A 203 30.98 -0.12 9.65
CA ALA A 203 30.28 -0.73 8.52
C ALA A 203 31.18 -1.80 7.90
N VAL A 204 30.77 -3.07 7.96
CA VAL A 204 31.53 -4.21 7.45
C VAL A 204 30.75 -4.98 6.38
N ALA A 205 31.46 -5.69 5.50
CA ALA A 205 30.79 -6.61 4.59
C ALA A 205 30.02 -7.69 5.38
N PRO A 206 28.85 -8.14 4.89
CA PRO A 206 28.17 -9.30 5.47
C PRO A 206 29.11 -10.49 5.58
N ALA A 207 28.96 -11.31 6.63
CA ALA A 207 29.75 -12.53 6.76
C ALA A 207 29.43 -13.49 5.62
N SER A 208 30.46 -14.16 5.09
CA SER A 208 30.28 -15.12 4.01
C SER A 208 29.40 -16.29 4.44
N GLY A 209 28.42 -16.66 3.62
CA GLY A 209 27.40 -17.67 3.90
C GLY A 209 26.26 -17.19 4.82
N SER A 210 26.23 -15.92 5.21
CA SER A 210 25.12 -15.38 6.00
C SER A 210 23.89 -15.12 5.14
N ALA A 211 22.70 -15.22 5.76
CA ALA A 211 21.45 -14.89 5.08
C ALA A 211 21.44 -13.45 4.53
N ILE A 212 22.15 -12.53 5.20
CA ILE A 212 22.27 -11.13 4.79
C ILE A 212 23.10 -11.00 3.50
N GLU A 213 24.21 -11.74 3.39
CA GLU A 213 25.02 -11.78 2.17
C GLU A 213 24.19 -12.30 1.00
N VAL A 214 23.49 -13.43 1.18
CA VAL A 214 22.66 -14.05 0.16
C VAL A 214 21.54 -13.10 -0.30
N LEU A 215 20.82 -12.47 0.64
CA LEU A 215 19.77 -11.50 0.30
C LEU A 215 20.33 -10.30 -0.47
N SER A 216 21.49 -9.78 -0.07
CA SER A 216 22.13 -8.66 -0.75
C SER A 216 22.55 -9.04 -2.17
N ILE A 217 23.15 -10.22 -2.37
CA ILE A 217 23.54 -10.73 -3.69
C ILE A 217 22.31 -10.89 -4.58
N LEU A 218 21.24 -11.52 -4.08
CA LEU A 218 20.00 -11.75 -4.85
C LEU A 218 19.26 -10.45 -5.19
N SER A 219 19.40 -9.40 -4.38
CA SER A 219 18.83 -8.07 -4.65
C SER A 219 19.65 -7.22 -5.63
N SER A 220 20.88 -7.63 -5.95
CA SER A 220 21.74 -6.91 -6.88
C SER A 220 21.30 -7.08 -8.34
N GLU A 221 21.82 -6.25 -9.24
CA GLU A 221 21.59 -6.37 -10.69
C GLU A 221 22.06 -7.72 -11.26
N LYS A 222 22.99 -8.40 -10.58
CA LYS A 222 23.50 -9.73 -10.94
C LYS A 222 22.83 -10.87 -10.17
N GLY A 223 21.82 -10.58 -9.34
CA GLY A 223 21.14 -11.58 -8.52
C GLY A 223 20.62 -12.78 -9.32
N GLY A 224 20.18 -12.56 -10.56
CA GLY A 224 19.73 -13.60 -11.48
C GLY A 224 20.82 -14.59 -11.93
N GLU A 225 22.10 -14.21 -11.93
CA GLU A 225 23.21 -15.14 -12.23
C GLU A 225 23.30 -16.25 -11.18
N PHE A 226 22.98 -15.94 -9.92
CA PHE A 226 23.06 -16.87 -8.79
C PHE A 226 21.84 -17.80 -8.67
N VAL A 227 20.83 -17.64 -9.52
CA VAL A 227 19.63 -18.50 -9.59
C VAL A 227 19.36 -19.03 -11.01
N ASN A 228 20.35 -18.94 -11.91
CA ASN A 228 20.30 -19.44 -13.30
C ASN A 228 19.26 -18.72 -14.20
N ILE A 229 19.17 -17.39 -14.09
CA ILE A 229 18.19 -16.54 -14.81
C ILE A 229 18.86 -15.32 -15.52
N GLY A 230 20.20 -15.23 -15.54
CA GLY A 230 20.95 -14.16 -16.26
C GLY A 230 20.97 -12.80 -15.54
N ASN A 231 21.28 -11.70 -16.25
CA ASN A 231 21.56 -10.36 -15.68
C ASN A 231 20.31 -9.54 -15.30
N ASN A 232 19.37 -10.11 -14.54
CA ASN A 232 18.20 -9.38 -14.05
C ASN A 232 18.08 -9.47 -12.52
N SER A 233 17.53 -8.42 -11.89
CA SER A 233 17.10 -8.49 -10.49
C SER A 233 15.80 -9.29 -10.36
N ILE A 234 15.62 -10.04 -9.28
CA ILE A 234 14.41 -10.85 -9.04
C ILE A 234 13.14 -9.97 -9.02
N SER A 235 13.24 -8.76 -8.47
CA SER A 235 12.12 -7.82 -8.38
C SER A 235 11.63 -7.34 -9.75
N SER A 236 12.53 -7.18 -10.72
CA SER A 236 12.17 -6.77 -12.09
C SER A 236 11.40 -7.85 -12.87
N ILE A 237 11.46 -9.10 -12.43
CA ILE A 237 10.77 -10.23 -13.09
C ILE A 237 9.34 -10.36 -12.56
N ILE A 238 9.10 -10.11 -11.27
CA ILE A 238 7.76 -10.14 -10.67
C ILE A 238 6.83 -9.07 -11.28
N THR A 239 7.40 -7.96 -11.76
CA THR A 239 6.65 -6.87 -12.41
C THR A 239 6.58 -6.96 -13.93
N LYS A 240 7.46 -7.70 -14.60
CA LYS A 240 7.49 -7.85 -16.07
C LYS A 240 6.43 -8.82 -16.64
N THR A 241 5.69 -9.54 -15.81
CA THR A 241 4.79 -10.61 -16.25
C THR A 241 3.33 -10.20 -16.50
N LYS A 242 2.98 -8.91 -16.59
CA LYS A 242 1.60 -8.47 -16.85
C LYS A 242 1.51 -7.56 -18.07
N TYR A 243 0.69 -7.95 -19.04
CA TYR A 243 0.33 -7.09 -20.17
C TYR A 243 -0.59 -5.95 -19.71
N THR A 244 -0.32 -4.73 -20.16
CA THR A 244 -1.13 -3.53 -19.92
C THR A 244 -2.21 -3.42 -21.00
N ARG A 245 -3.47 -3.39 -20.58
CA ARG A 245 -4.62 -3.34 -21.50
C ARG A 245 -4.78 -1.94 -22.06
N ILE A 246 -4.71 -1.82 -23.38
CA ILE A 246 -4.79 -0.54 -24.08
C ILE A 246 -5.82 -0.62 -25.21
N GLY A 247 -7.08 -0.39 -24.87
CA GLY A 247 -8.17 -0.30 -25.85
C GLY A 247 -8.54 -1.60 -26.55
N ASN A 248 -9.13 -1.47 -27.74
CA ASN A 248 -9.63 -2.59 -28.54
C ASN A 248 -9.51 -2.29 -30.04
N PHE A 249 -9.55 -3.33 -30.87
CA PHE A 249 -9.42 -3.25 -32.33
C PHE A 249 -10.61 -2.56 -33.02
N ILE A 250 -11.78 -2.50 -32.38
CA ILE A 250 -13.00 -1.87 -32.93
C ILE A 250 -12.83 -0.34 -32.89
N ASP A 251 -12.40 0.20 -31.75
CA ASP A 251 -12.22 1.63 -31.53
C ASP A 251 -10.87 2.15 -32.06
N GLY A 252 -9.88 1.25 -32.20
CA GLY A 252 -8.50 1.60 -32.55
C GLY A 252 -7.70 2.15 -31.36
N CYS A 253 -6.38 2.01 -31.40
CA CYS A 253 -5.46 2.49 -30.35
C CYS A 253 -4.01 2.53 -30.85
N THR A 254 -3.07 3.03 -30.04
CA THR A 254 -1.63 2.97 -30.33
C THR A 254 -0.93 2.11 -29.29
N VAL A 255 -0.18 1.11 -29.75
CA VAL A 255 0.67 0.24 -28.95
C VAL A 255 2.10 0.75 -29.00
N ASN A 256 2.63 1.16 -27.86
CA ASN A 256 3.96 1.75 -27.70
C ASN A 256 4.98 0.75 -27.17
N THR A 257 4.54 -0.25 -26.40
CA THR A 257 5.43 -1.24 -25.77
C THR A 257 5.02 -2.66 -26.10
N ASP A 258 5.96 -3.58 -25.98
CA ASP A 258 5.76 -5.02 -26.16
C ASP A 258 4.96 -5.65 -25.01
N LEU A 259 4.76 -4.91 -23.92
CA LEU A 259 3.97 -5.28 -22.76
C LEU A 259 2.56 -4.69 -22.81
N GLU A 260 2.15 -4.06 -23.91
CA GLU A 260 0.81 -3.55 -24.10
C GLU A 260 -0.03 -4.51 -24.97
N CYS A 261 -1.31 -4.69 -24.62
CA CYS A 261 -2.21 -5.59 -25.32
C CYS A 261 -3.57 -4.95 -25.64
N VAL A 262 -4.13 -5.31 -26.79
CA VAL A 262 -5.35 -4.72 -27.36
C VAL A 262 -6.44 -5.79 -27.47
N LYS A 263 -7.67 -5.46 -27.09
CA LYS A 263 -8.79 -6.42 -27.10
C LYS A 263 -9.35 -6.67 -28.52
N PHE A 264 -9.57 -7.93 -28.89
CA PHE A 264 -10.35 -8.34 -30.06
C PHE A 264 -11.17 -9.61 -29.73
N GLY A 265 -12.49 -9.55 -29.94
CA GLY A 265 -13.41 -10.59 -29.46
C GLY A 265 -13.32 -10.74 -27.93
N ASP A 266 -13.17 -11.98 -27.47
CA ASP A 266 -13.03 -12.32 -26.05
C ASP A 266 -11.57 -12.27 -25.54
N PHE A 267 -10.61 -11.89 -26.39
CA PHE A 267 -9.18 -12.01 -26.11
C PHE A 267 -8.41 -10.69 -26.21
N TYR A 268 -7.21 -10.69 -25.66
CA TYR A 268 -6.22 -9.64 -25.83
C TYR A 268 -5.07 -10.13 -26.71
N TYR A 269 -4.51 -9.20 -27.48
CA TYR A 269 -3.43 -9.46 -28.41
C TYR A 269 -2.29 -8.47 -28.15
N ALA A 270 -1.06 -8.98 -28.04
CA ALA A 270 0.16 -8.17 -27.95
C ALA A 270 0.92 -8.22 -29.30
N VAL A 271 1.88 -7.32 -29.48
CA VAL A 271 2.69 -7.30 -30.71
C VAL A 271 3.73 -8.42 -30.66
N ARG A 272 3.79 -9.25 -31.72
CA ARG A 272 4.70 -10.40 -31.82
C ARG A 272 6.17 -9.98 -31.96
N ASN A 273 6.44 -8.93 -32.73
CA ASN A 273 7.79 -8.43 -32.96
C ASN A 273 7.99 -7.01 -32.41
N ARG A 274 8.92 -6.87 -31.47
CA ARG A 274 9.25 -5.61 -30.80
C ARG A 274 9.80 -4.56 -31.74
N ASP A 275 10.47 -4.98 -32.82
CA ASP A 275 11.03 -4.08 -33.83
C ASP A 275 9.94 -3.34 -34.62
N SER A 276 8.68 -3.77 -34.52
CA SER A 276 7.54 -3.15 -35.19
C SER A 276 6.87 -2.05 -34.36
N LEU A 277 7.31 -1.81 -33.12
CA LEU A 277 6.73 -0.80 -32.24
C LEU A 277 7.25 0.62 -32.57
N PRO A 278 6.41 1.66 -32.40
CA PRO A 278 5.00 1.61 -32.03
C PRO A 278 4.09 1.19 -33.20
N ILE A 279 2.99 0.47 -32.91
CA ILE A 279 1.97 0.09 -33.89
C ILE A 279 0.68 0.88 -33.67
N PHE A 280 0.13 1.44 -34.74
CA PHE A 280 -1.22 2.01 -34.74
C PHE A 280 -2.25 0.95 -35.18
N VAL A 281 -3.20 0.63 -34.30
CA VAL A 281 -4.34 -0.24 -34.58
C VAL A 281 -5.46 0.60 -35.16
N SER A 282 -5.73 0.43 -36.45
CA SER A 282 -6.84 1.11 -37.13
C SER A 282 -8.19 0.69 -36.55
N PRO A 283 -9.16 1.62 -36.38
CA PRO A 283 -10.52 1.26 -35.98
C PRO A 283 -11.16 0.24 -36.95
N ASN A 284 -11.94 -0.69 -36.41
CA ASN A 284 -12.57 -1.81 -37.12
C ASN A 284 -11.58 -2.76 -37.83
N SER A 285 -10.36 -2.92 -37.31
CA SER A 285 -9.41 -3.92 -37.80
C SER A 285 -9.51 -5.25 -37.02
N SER A 286 -8.71 -6.24 -37.40
CA SER A 286 -8.59 -7.54 -36.72
C SER A 286 -7.11 -7.92 -36.60
N PRO A 287 -6.71 -8.70 -35.58
CA PRO A 287 -5.34 -9.20 -35.44
C PRO A 287 -4.92 -10.05 -36.65
N ASP A 288 -3.71 -9.83 -37.14
CA ASP A 288 -3.03 -10.63 -38.16
C ASP A 288 -1.80 -11.34 -37.57
N GLU A 289 -0.90 -11.86 -38.42
CA GLU A 289 0.32 -12.57 -38.01
C GLU A 289 1.31 -11.73 -37.18
N SER A 290 1.21 -10.39 -37.23
CA SER A 290 2.04 -9.49 -36.43
C SER A 290 1.63 -9.43 -34.96
N TRP A 291 0.49 -10.05 -34.62
CA TRP A 291 -0.04 -10.11 -33.26
C TRP A 291 0.10 -11.51 -32.65
N ILE A 292 0.14 -11.54 -31.32
CA ILE A 292 0.16 -12.75 -30.52
C ILE A 292 -1.02 -12.71 -29.55
N CYS A 293 -1.87 -13.74 -29.54
CA CYS A 293 -2.99 -13.81 -28.60
C CYS A 293 -2.44 -14.15 -27.22
N VAL A 294 -2.68 -13.26 -26.25
CA VAL A 294 -2.22 -13.36 -24.86
C VAL A 294 -3.38 -13.72 -23.91
N GLY A 295 -4.49 -14.23 -24.46
CA GLY A 295 -5.63 -14.67 -23.66
C GLY A 295 -6.34 -13.52 -22.92
N ASP A 296 -6.73 -13.76 -21.66
CA ASP A 296 -7.22 -12.71 -20.75
C ASP A 296 -6.02 -12.08 -20.04
N ALA A 297 -5.66 -10.84 -20.39
CA ALA A 297 -4.40 -10.17 -20.05
C ALA A 297 -4.08 -9.93 -18.54
N ASN A 298 -4.75 -10.64 -17.62
CA ASN A 298 -4.59 -10.50 -16.16
C ASN A 298 -3.64 -11.52 -15.52
N PHE A 299 -3.13 -12.50 -16.26
CA PHE A 299 -2.28 -13.53 -15.67
C PHE A 299 -0.82 -13.08 -15.62
N GLY A 300 -0.21 -13.17 -14.43
CA GLY A 300 1.19 -12.85 -14.19
C GLY A 300 2.18 -13.88 -14.78
N TYR A 301 1.89 -14.39 -15.97
CA TYR A 301 2.68 -15.37 -16.71
C TYR A 301 2.72 -14.97 -18.18
N GLU A 302 3.81 -15.32 -18.87
CA GLU A 302 3.78 -15.38 -20.32
C GLU A 302 2.63 -16.31 -20.74
N SER A 303 1.78 -15.85 -21.66
CA SER A 303 0.54 -16.53 -22.01
C SER A 303 0.37 -16.65 -23.51
N HIS A 304 -0.04 -17.83 -23.96
CA HIS A 304 -0.26 -18.13 -25.37
C HIS A 304 -1.62 -18.77 -25.59
N ASN A 305 -2.20 -18.58 -26.76
CA ASN A 305 -3.39 -19.33 -27.20
C ASN A 305 -2.99 -20.30 -28.32
N ILE A 306 -3.79 -21.36 -28.54
CA ILE A 306 -3.67 -22.29 -29.66
C ILE A 306 -3.56 -21.56 -31.03
N PHE A 307 -4.24 -20.41 -31.20
CA PHE A 307 -4.10 -19.57 -32.41
C PHE A 307 -2.65 -19.19 -32.71
N ASN A 308 -1.81 -18.99 -31.68
CA ASN A 308 -0.41 -18.58 -31.84
C ASN A 308 0.43 -19.67 -32.54
N PHE A 309 -0.03 -20.92 -32.48
CA PHE A 309 0.60 -22.12 -33.02
C PHE A 309 -0.09 -22.60 -34.32
N GLY A 310 -0.89 -21.74 -34.94
CA GLY A 310 -1.57 -22.04 -36.21
C GLY A 310 -2.91 -22.76 -36.06
N GLY A 311 -3.48 -22.81 -34.85
CA GLY A 311 -4.80 -23.39 -34.67
C GLY A 311 -5.90 -22.55 -35.30
N VAL A 312 -6.95 -23.22 -35.76
CA VAL A 312 -8.16 -22.65 -36.36
C VAL A 312 -9.37 -23.33 -35.74
N ASP A 313 -10.25 -22.56 -35.12
CA ASP A 313 -11.45 -23.03 -34.42
C ASP A 313 -12.67 -23.15 -35.34
N ASP A 314 -12.47 -23.73 -36.52
CA ASP A 314 -13.46 -23.82 -37.60
C ASP A 314 -14.47 -24.98 -37.47
N ASN A 315 -14.74 -25.43 -36.24
CA ASN A 315 -15.70 -26.49 -35.95
C ASN A 315 -15.37 -27.83 -36.61
N GLY A 316 -14.10 -28.20 -36.60
CA GLY A 316 -13.67 -29.55 -36.97
C GLY A 316 -13.25 -29.74 -38.41
N ILE A 317 -13.20 -28.67 -39.20
CA ILE A 317 -12.73 -28.73 -40.59
C ILE A 317 -11.20 -28.88 -40.61
N THR A 318 -10.50 -28.07 -39.82
CA THR A 318 -9.05 -28.12 -39.67
C THR A 318 -8.65 -29.14 -38.61
N ASP A 319 -7.65 -29.97 -38.91
CA ASP A 319 -7.00 -30.82 -37.92
C ASP A 319 -6.00 -30.02 -37.09
N ASN A 320 -6.39 -29.66 -35.87
CA ASN A 320 -5.60 -28.84 -34.97
C ASN A 320 -4.60 -29.63 -34.11
N ARG A 321 -4.45 -30.93 -34.34
CA ARG A 321 -3.59 -31.80 -33.52
C ARG A 321 -2.16 -31.29 -33.44
N GLU A 322 -1.58 -30.83 -34.55
CA GLU A 322 -0.22 -30.30 -34.57
C GLU A 322 -0.08 -28.99 -33.81
N ALA A 323 -0.97 -28.04 -34.09
CA ALA A 323 -0.97 -26.73 -33.44
C ALA A 323 -1.12 -26.87 -31.93
N ILE A 324 -2.03 -27.73 -31.47
CA ILE A 324 -2.27 -27.96 -30.04
C ILE A 324 -1.09 -28.72 -29.41
N GLN A 325 -0.49 -29.70 -30.11
CA GLN A 325 0.69 -30.40 -29.59
C GLN A 325 1.88 -29.46 -29.45
N LEU A 326 2.13 -28.57 -30.43
CA LEU A 326 3.17 -27.55 -30.36
C LEU A 326 2.91 -26.56 -29.21
N ALA A 327 1.65 -26.17 -29.00
CA ALA A 327 1.27 -25.31 -27.89
C ALA A 327 1.55 -25.98 -26.53
N ILE A 328 1.26 -27.28 -26.42
CA ILE A 328 1.55 -28.08 -25.23
C ILE A 328 3.05 -28.15 -24.98
N GLU A 329 3.84 -28.49 -26.00
CA GLU A 329 5.30 -28.63 -25.89
C GLU A 329 5.97 -27.31 -25.55
N TYR A 330 5.48 -26.19 -26.10
CA TYR A 330 5.95 -24.87 -25.75
C TYR A 330 5.68 -24.54 -24.28
N MET A 331 4.45 -24.74 -23.81
CA MET A 331 4.09 -24.59 -22.40
C MET A 331 4.96 -25.46 -21.50
N GLU A 332 5.17 -26.72 -21.85
CA GLU A 332 6.03 -27.64 -21.10
C GLU A 332 7.48 -27.16 -20.99
N PHE A 333 7.97 -26.48 -22.02
CA PHE A 333 9.30 -25.91 -22.06
C PHE A 333 9.39 -24.60 -21.27
N SER A 334 8.46 -23.66 -21.47
CA SER A 334 8.53 -22.29 -20.95
C SER A 334 7.86 -22.10 -19.57
N GLY A 335 6.90 -22.96 -19.22
CA GLY A 335 6.01 -22.76 -18.07
C GLY A 335 4.90 -21.73 -18.33
N SER A 336 4.71 -21.29 -19.56
CA SER A 336 3.69 -20.30 -19.95
C SER A 336 2.27 -20.79 -19.68
N LEU A 337 1.33 -19.86 -19.51
CA LEU A 337 -0.10 -20.17 -19.46
C LEU A 337 -0.65 -20.43 -20.87
N LEU A 338 -1.22 -21.62 -21.11
CA LEU A 338 -1.87 -21.96 -22.37
C LEU A 338 -3.39 -21.75 -22.28
N PHE A 339 -3.89 -20.85 -23.12
CA PHE A 339 -5.31 -20.65 -23.36
C PHE A 339 -5.83 -21.61 -24.44
N THR A 340 -6.88 -22.37 -24.11
CA THR A 340 -7.48 -23.32 -25.06
C THR A 340 -8.89 -22.96 -25.50
N ASN A 341 -9.44 -21.82 -25.05
CA ASN A 341 -10.72 -21.33 -25.53
C ASN A 341 -10.64 -20.92 -27.01
N SER A 342 -11.74 -21.19 -27.72
CA SER A 342 -11.99 -20.71 -29.08
C SER A 342 -12.35 -19.22 -29.09
N SER A 343 -12.50 -18.64 -30.28
CA SER A 343 -12.89 -17.25 -30.50
C SER A 343 -14.32 -16.93 -30.08
N HIS A 344 -15.23 -17.92 -30.06
CA HIS A 344 -16.64 -17.72 -29.74
C HIS A 344 -17.33 -18.99 -29.20
N ASP A 345 -18.51 -18.85 -28.58
CA ASP A 345 -19.29 -19.90 -27.87
C ASP A 345 -19.77 -21.10 -28.69
N ASP A 346 -19.86 -20.93 -29.99
CA ASP A 346 -20.25 -21.94 -30.99
C ASP A 346 -19.05 -22.51 -31.77
N LYS A 347 -17.82 -22.10 -31.42
CA LYS A 347 -16.58 -22.50 -32.07
C LYS A 347 -15.78 -23.50 -31.25
N TYR A 348 -15.08 -24.43 -31.92
CA TYR A 348 -14.14 -25.35 -31.28
C TYR A 348 -12.99 -25.76 -32.22
N PHE A 349 -11.86 -26.13 -31.62
CA PHE A 349 -10.72 -26.72 -32.31
C PHE A 349 -10.97 -28.22 -32.49
N GLY A 350 -11.05 -28.68 -33.73
CA GLY A 350 -11.18 -30.11 -34.03
C GLY A 350 -9.84 -30.82 -34.13
N ILE A 351 -9.81 -32.07 -33.70
CA ILE A 351 -8.70 -32.99 -33.91
C ILE A 351 -9.23 -34.24 -34.62
N ASN A 352 -8.66 -34.58 -35.77
CA ASN A 352 -9.08 -35.75 -36.54
C ASN A 352 -7.94 -36.76 -36.81
N SER A 353 -6.74 -36.48 -36.32
CA SER A 353 -5.58 -37.39 -36.39
C SER A 353 -5.06 -37.81 -35.01
N PHE A 354 -4.15 -38.79 -35.01
CA PHE A 354 -3.43 -39.24 -33.83
C PHE A 354 -1.99 -38.73 -33.87
N ASN A 355 -1.39 -38.54 -32.70
CA ASN A 355 0.01 -38.14 -32.57
C ASN A 355 0.92 -39.30 -33.01
N PRO A 356 1.81 -39.09 -34.00
CA PRO A 356 2.72 -40.15 -34.47
C PRO A 356 3.77 -40.55 -33.43
N ASP A 357 4.06 -39.69 -32.45
CA ASP A 357 5.01 -39.94 -31.37
C ASP A 357 4.36 -40.59 -30.13
N ALA A 358 3.07 -40.93 -30.21
CA ALA A 358 2.39 -41.67 -29.16
C ALA A 358 2.62 -43.17 -29.32
N ASP A 359 2.93 -43.83 -28.22
CA ASP A 359 2.68 -45.27 -28.11
C ASP A 359 1.17 -45.49 -27.93
N GLY A 360 0.50 -45.90 -29.02
CA GLY A 360 -0.95 -46.08 -29.11
C GLY A 360 -1.68 -44.93 -29.84
N LYS A 361 -2.99 -45.10 -30.05
CA LYS A 361 -3.83 -44.10 -30.77
C LYS A 361 -4.25 -42.94 -29.86
N HIS A 362 -3.31 -42.09 -29.50
CA HIS A 362 -3.55 -40.91 -28.67
C HIS A 362 -3.43 -39.63 -29.50
N CYS A 363 -4.30 -38.65 -29.26
CA CYS A 363 -4.31 -37.40 -30.04
C CYS A 363 -3.27 -36.39 -29.57
N LEU A 364 -3.18 -36.15 -28.26
CA LEU A 364 -2.28 -35.17 -27.64
C LEU A 364 -1.52 -35.84 -26.50
N ILE A 365 -0.26 -35.44 -26.30
CA ILE A 365 0.60 -35.99 -25.26
C ILE A 365 1.17 -34.87 -24.40
N ILE A 366 0.99 -34.99 -23.09
CA ILE A 366 1.64 -34.18 -22.06
C ILE A 366 2.74 -35.03 -21.43
N ARG A 367 4.00 -34.61 -21.58
CA ARG A 367 5.19 -35.30 -21.07
C ARG A 367 5.82 -34.66 -19.83
N LYS A 368 5.64 -33.35 -19.61
CA LYS A 368 6.24 -32.60 -18.50
C LYS A 368 5.20 -31.89 -17.64
N LEU A 369 4.76 -32.54 -16.59
CA LEU A 369 3.60 -32.10 -15.81
C LEU A 369 3.84 -30.79 -15.02
N ARG A 370 5.05 -30.57 -14.48
CA ARG A 370 5.40 -29.45 -13.58
C ARG A 370 5.21 -28.04 -14.16
N ASN A 371 5.09 -27.94 -15.48
CA ASN A 371 4.96 -26.69 -16.21
C ASN A 371 3.59 -26.57 -16.91
N VAL A 372 2.67 -27.51 -16.68
CA VAL A 372 1.35 -27.49 -17.30
C VAL A 372 0.49 -26.46 -16.61
N ASN A 373 0.23 -25.35 -17.30
CA ASN A 373 -0.69 -24.31 -16.89
C ASN A 373 -1.70 -24.09 -18.03
N ILE A 374 -2.89 -24.68 -17.91
CA ILE A 374 -3.93 -24.60 -18.95
C ILE A 374 -5.13 -23.84 -18.41
N PHE A 375 -5.63 -22.90 -19.20
CA PHE A 375 -6.89 -22.21 -18.96
C PHE A 375 -7.79 -22.33 -20.19
N GLY A 376 -8.82 -23.16 -20.12
CA GLY A 376 -9.75 -23.36 -21.22
C GLY A 376 -10.89 -22.35 -21.30
N GLY A 377 -11.04 -21.49 -20.29
CA GLY A 377 -12.00 -20.39 -20.25
C GLY A 377 -13.49 -20.77 -20.27
N ARG A 378 -13.86 -22.01 -20.61
CA ARG A 378 -15.26 -22.46 -20.77
C ARG A 378 -15.45 -23.91 -20.37
N ASP A 379 -16.50 -24.17 -19.59
CA ASP A 379 -16.79 -25.49 -19.00
C ASP A 379 -17.98 -26.22 -19.64
N ARG A 380 -18.87 -25.57 -20.40
CA ARG A 380 -20.09 -26.22 -20.97
C ARG A 380 -20.04 -26.62 -22.44
N ASN A 381 -19.09 -26.10 -23.21
CA ASN A 381 -18.93 -26.40 -24.64
C ASN A 381 -17.47 -26.72 -24.90
N SER A 382 -17.14 -28.01 -25.00
CA SER A 382 -15.76 -28.45 -25.18
C SER A 382 -15.05 -27.68 -26.29
N SER A 383 -14.01 -26.93 -25.92
CA SER A 383 -13.23 -26.07 -26.81
C SER A 383 -12.31 -26.88 -27.73
N ILE A 384 -11.96 -28.09 -27.32
CA ILE A 384 -11.19 -29.06 -28.12
C ILE A 384 -12.03 -30.33 -28.25
N ARG A 385 -12.22 -30.82 -29.48
CA ARG A 385 -13.02 -32.02 -29.74
C ARG A 385 -12.35 -32.95 -30.72
N TYR A 386 -12.44 -34.25 -30.44
CA TYR A 386 -12.13 -35.24 -31.45
C TYR A 386 -13.24 -35.31 -32.50
N THR A 387 -12.89 -35.09 -33.77
CA THR A 387 -13.79 -35.13 -34.93
C THR A 387 -13.39 -36.21 -35.94
N GLY A 388 -12.38 -37.01 -35.62
CA GLY A 388 -11.93 -38.10 -36.47
C GLY A 388 -12.94 -39.24 -36.59
N GLY A 389 -12.92 -39.94 -37.72
CA GLY A 389 -13.81 -41.08 -37.99
C GLY A 389 -13.35 -42.40 -37.37
N ILE A 390 -12.11 -42.47 -36.87
CA ILE A 390 -11.44 -43.71 -36.44
C ILE A 390 -11.46 -43.79 -34.91
N GLU A 391 -11.72 -44.99 -34.38
CA GLU A 391 -11.63 -45.23 -32.94
C GLU A 391 -10.17 -45.27 -32.45
N GLY A 392 -9.95 -44.73 -31.26
CA GLY A 392 -8.63 -44.59 -30.64
C GLY A 392 -8.67 -44.64 -29.11
N GLU A 393 -7.51 -44.42 -28.50
CA GLU A 393 -7.34 -44.59 -27.05
C GLU A 393 -7.70 -43.33 -26.27
N SER A 394 -7.04 -42.19 -26.50
CA SER A 394 -7.40 -40.98 -25.76
C SER A 394 -7.19 -39.66 -26.49
N LEU A 395 -7.95 -38.64 -26.07
CA LEU A 395 -7.76 -37.28 -26.57
C LEU A 395 -6.46 -36.69 -25.99
N ILE A 396 -6.32 -36.77 -24.66
CA ILE A 396 -5.13 -36.33 -23.94
C ILE A 396 -4.55 -37.55 -23.23
N LYS A 397 -3.30 -37.88 -23.55
CA LYS A 397 -2.47 -38.82 -22.81
C LYS A 397 -1.50 -38.02 -21.95
N ILE A 398 -1.49 -38.28 -20.65
CA ILE A 398 -0.40 -37.82 -19.78
C ILE A 398 0.62 -38.95 -19.72
N GLU A 399 1.86 -38.67 -20.09
CA GLU A 399 2.99 -39.60 -20.15
C GLU A 399 4.21 -38.95 -19.49
N CYS A 400 4.21 -38.85 -18.17
CA CYS A 400 5.30 -38.23 -17.41
C CYS A 400 6.02 -39.25 -16.53
N GLY A 401 7.29 -38.98 -16.23
CA GLY A 401 8.12 -39.82 -15.38
C GLY A 401 7.85 -39.62 -13.88
N ARG A 402 8.42 -40.52 -13.07
CA ARG A 402 8.43 -40.40 -11.60
C ARG A 402 9.08 -39.06 -11.22
N SER A 403 8.40 -38.27 -10.37
CA SER A 403 8.85 -36.95 -9.86
C SER A 403 8.59 -35.73 -10.76
N ASP A 404 7.76 -35.85 -11.79
CA ASP A 404 7.25 -34.68 -12.52
C ASP A 404 5.85 -34.29 -12.01
N TRP A 405 5.79 -33.27 -11.15
CA TRP A 405 4.62 -32.93 -10.34
C TRP A 405 4.21 -31.47 -10.54
N GLY A 406 2.90 -31.19 -10.56
CA GLY A 406 2.39 -29.81 -10.56
C GLY A 406 1.73 -29.34 -11.85
N ALA A 407 0.60 -29.93 -12.25
CA ALA A 407 -0.25 -29.36 -13.30
C ALA A 407 -1.37 -28.50 -12.70
N ARG A 408 -1.65 -27.36 -13.32
CA ARG A 408 -2.84 -26.54 -13.07
C ARG A 408 -3.67 -26.46 -14.34
N ILE A 409 -4.87 -27.02 -14.29
CA ILE A 409 -5.80 -27.07 -15.42
C ILE A 409 -7.12 -26.46 -14.97
N GLU A 410 -7.52 -25.36 -15.61
CA GLU A 410 -8.71 -24.61 -15.26
C GLU A 410 -9.66 -24.47 -16.44
N SER A 411 -10.94 -24.74 -16.20
CA SER A 411 -12.02 -24.54 -17.17
C SER A 411 -11.75 -25.18 -18.53
N LEU A 412 -11.09 -26.35 -18.54
CA LEU A 412 -10.79 -27.09 -19.77
C LEU A 412 -12.01 -27.90 -20.20
N GLY A 413 -12.58 -27.56 -21.36
CA GLY A 413 -13.63 -28.34 -22.00
C GLY A 413 -13.07 -29.20 -23.14
N VAL A 414 -13.21 -30.51 -23.02
CA VAL A 414 -12.68 -31.51 -23.96
C VAL A 414 -13.67 -32.65 -24.23
N SER A 415 -13.83 -33.02 -25.51
CA SER A 415 -14.72 -34.11 -25.93
C SER A 415 -13.99 -35.18 -26.75
N GLY A 416 -14.21 -36.45 -26.39
CA GLY A 416 -13.72 -37.63 -27.11
C GLY A 416 -14.54 -38.01 -28.36
N GLY A 417 -15.60 -37.27 -28.67
CA GLY A 417 -16.39 -37.42 -29.90
C GLY A 417 -17.12 -38.77 -30.04
N ASN A 418 -17.29 -39.53 -28.95
CA ASN A 418 -17.77 -40.92 -28.93
C ASN A 418 -16.92 -41.87 -29.80
N LYS A 419 -15.63 -41.56 -29.94
CA LYS A 419 -14.67 -42.35 -30.73
C LYS A 419 -13.42 -42.74 -29.95
N LEU A 420 -13.11 -42.04 -28.87
CA LEU A 420 -11.94 -42.32 -28.05
C LEU A 420 -12.36 -43.07 -26.78
N ASN A 421 -11.59 -44.09 -26.40
CA ASN A 421 -11.81 -44.83 -25.16
C ASN A 421 -11.79 -43.90 -23.95
N TYR A 422 -10.94 -42.89 -23.95
CA TYR A 422 -10.73 -41.96 -22.85
C TYR A 422 -10.68 -40.51 -23.33
N VAL A 423 -11.18 -39.55 -22.54
CA VAL A 423 -10.87 -38.14 -22.82
C VAL A 423 -9.51 -37.79 -22.24
N LEU A 424 -9.36 -38.01 -20.93
CA LEU A 424 -8.09 -37.87 -20.23
C LEU A 424 -7.61 -39.24 -19.76
N PHE A 425 -6.45 -39.66 -20.24
CA PHE A 425 -5.83 -40.93 -19.90
C PHE A 425 -4.41 -40.73 -19.38
N SER A 426 -3.99 -41.58 -18.46
CA SER A 426 -2.61 -41.62 -17.99
C SER A 426 -2.11 -43.04 -17.84
N ASN A 427 -0.79 -43.28 -18.00
CA ASN A 427 -0.19 -44.60 -17.81
C ASN A 427 0.29 -44.82 -16.35
N ASP A 428 1.04 -45.90 -16.10
CA ASP A 428 1.49 -46.51 -14.83
C ASP A 428 2.24 -45.62 -13.81
N PHE A 429 2.25 -44.29 -13.98
CA PHE A 429 3.00 -43.37 -13.14
C PHE A 429 2.09 -42.45 -12.31
N TRP A 430 2.51 -42.16 -11.08
CA TRP A 430 1.81 -41.23 -10.20
C TRP A 430 2.12 -39.79 -10.58
N TYR A 431 1.12 -39.10 -11.11
CA TYR A 431 1.11 -37.65 -11.22
C TYR A 431 0.72 -37.08 -9.86
N ALA A 432 1.48 -36.08 -9.39
CA ALA A 432 1.21 -35.48 -8.10
C ALA A 432 1.11 -33.97 -8.12
N ASN A 433 0.52 -33.43 -7.05
CA ASN A 433 0.41 -32.01 -6.78
C ASN A 433 -0.35 -31.25 -7.89
N SER A 434 -1.35 -31.89 -8.49
CA SER A 434 -2.12 -31.29 -9.57
C SER A 434 -3.42 -30.68 -9.07
N LEU A 435 -3.90 -29.68 -9.80
CA LEU A 435 -5.10 -28.93 -9.50
C LEU A 435 -5.95 -28.78 -10.75
N PHE A 436 -7.17 -29.34 -10.69
CA PHE A 436 -8.19 -29.21 -11.73
C PHE A 436 -9.34 -28.36 -11.18
N ILE A 437 -9.65 -27.23 -11.82
CA ILE A 437 -10.73 -26.32 -11.41
C ILE A 437 -11.68 -26.06 -12.57
N GLY A 438 -12.94 -26.48 -12.46
CA GLY A 438 -13.88 -26.36 -13.58
C GLY A 438 -13.52 -27.30 -14.73
N GLY A 439 -14.25 -27.17 -15.84
CA GLY A 439 -14.03 -27.96 -17.05
C GLY A 439 -14.98 -29.15 -17.21
N CYS A 440 -15.03 -29.68 -18.42
CA CYS A 440 -15.90 -30.79 -18.81
C CYS A 440 -15.12 -31.80 -19.66
N PHE A 441 -15.25 -33.08 -19.30
CA PHE A 441 -14.64 -34.21 -19.99
C PHE A 441 -15.75 -35.15 -20.46
N GLU A 442 -16.01 -35.15 -21.76
CA GLU A 442 -17.22 -35.74 -22.31
C GLU A 442 -17.05 -36.66 -23.52
N ASP A 443 -18.07 -37.47 -23.76
CA ASP A 443 -18.22 -38.32 -24.95
C ASP A 443 -17.08 -39.34 -25.14
N ALA A 444 -16.59 -39.95 -24.07
CA ALA A 444 -15.70 -41.11 -24.17
C ALA A 444 -16.50 -42.40 -24.44
N ILE A 445 -15.92 -43.33 -25.22
CA ILE A 445 -16.44 -44.70 -25.37
C ILE A 445 -16.39 -45.44 -24.04
N LEU A 446 -15.30 -45.30 -23.29
CA LEU A 446 -15.16 -45.88 -21.96
C LEU A 446 -15.28 -44.78 -20.90
N ASP A 447 -14.17 -44.15 -20.52
CA ASP A 447 -14.16 -43.32 -19.32
C ASP A 447 -13.81 -41.87 -19.63
N GLY A 448 -14.51 -40.92 -19.02
CA GLY A 448 -14.21 -39.51 -19.22
C GLY A 448 -12.78 -39.19 -18.76
N ILE A 449 -12.49 -39.51 -17.49
CA ILE A 449 -11.16 -39.38 -16.90
C ILE A 449 -10.73 -40.73 -16.36
N HIS A 450 -9.60 -41.24 -16.82
CA HIS A 450 -9.02 -42.51 -16.37
C HIS A 450 -7.54 -42.34 -16.01
N VAL A 451 -7.27 -42.18 -14.71
CA VAL A 451 -5.95 -41.74 -14.21
C VAL A 451 -5.58 -42.37 -12.86
N SER A 452 -4.30 -42.33 -12.49
CA SER A 452 -3.83 -42.60 -11.12
C SER A 452 -3.14 -41.36 -10.55
N MET A 453 -3.55 -40.89 -9.37
CA MET A 453 -3.15 -39.56 -8.86
C MET A 453 -2.78 -39.54 -7.38
N TYR A 454 -1.82 -38.70 -7.03
CA TYR A 454 -1.30 -38.50 -5.67
C TYR A 454 -1.38 -37.03 -5.27
N MET A 455 -1.99 -36.67 -4.14
CA MET A 455 -2.11 -35.25 -3.71
C MET A 455 -2.68 -34.33 -4.80
N THR A 456 -3.84 -34.69 -5.34
CA THR A 456 -4.50 -33.93 -6.42
C THR A 456 -5.87 -33.44 -5.98
N SER A 457 -6.23 -32.23 -6.40
CA SER A 457 -7.56 -31.67 -6.17
C SER A 457 -8.34 -31.55 -7.48
N PHE A 458 -9.58 -32.05 -7.48
CA PHE A 458 -10.61 -31.75 -8.47
C PHE A 458 -11.66 -30.87 -7.82
N ILE A 459 -11.90 -29.70 -8.40
CA ILE A 459 -12.87 -28.72 -7.89
C ILE A 459 -13.80 -28.33 -9.04
N ARG A 460 -15.11 -28.54 -8.92
CA ARG A 460 -16.09 -28.17 -9.95
C ARG A 460 -15.89 -28.82 -11.33
N VAL A 461 -15.28 -30.00 -11.38
CA VAL A 461 -15.04 -30.72 -12.64
C VAL A 461 -16.26 -31.57 -13.02
N LEU A 462 -16.69 -31.47 -14.27
CA LEU A 462 -17.77 -32.28 -14.84
C LEU A 462 -17.19 -33.40 -15.71
N SER A 463 -17.69 -34.62 -15.52
CA SER A 463 -17.51 -35.72 -16.47
C SER A 463 -18.88 -36.13 -17.00
N ASN A 464 -19.08 -36.05 -18.33
CA ASN A 464 -20.42 -36.11 -18.93
C ASN A 464 -20.50 -37.11 -20.10
N ASN A 465 -21.61 -37.83 -20.21
CA ASN A 465 -21.96 -38.68 -21.37
C ASN A 465 -20.91 -39.75 -21.73
N ASN A 466 -20.35 -40.42 -20.73
CA ASN A 466 -19.31 -41.43 -20.93
C ASN A 466 -19.86 -42.87 -20.99
N GLY A 467 -19.36 -43.67 -21.92
CA GLY A 467 -19.89 -45.00 -22.24
C GLY A 467 -19.60 -46.08 -21.20
N ARG A 468 -18.76 -45.82 -20.19
CA ARG A 468 -18.49 -46.69 -19.06
C ARG A 468 -18.48 -45.89 -17.75
N ASP A 469 -17.35 -45.27 -17.38
CA ASP A 469 -17.21 -44.57 -16.09
C ASP A 469 -17.01 -43.06 -16.28
N GLY A 470 -17.46 -42.23 -15.33
CA GLY A 470 -17.19 -40.79 -15.37
C GLY A 470 -15.74 -40.48 -14.99
N PHE A 471 -15.46 -40.65 -13.70
CA PHE A 471 -14.11 -40.60 -13.13
C PHE A 471 -13.68 -42.01 -12.74
N SER A 472 -12.58 -42.49 -13.31
CA SER A 472 -11.97 -43.78 -12.97
C SER A 472 -10.56 -43.55 -12.41
N PHE A 473 -10.38 -43.92 -11.15
CA PHE A 473 -9.12 -43.81 -10.43
C PHE A 473 -8.44 -45.19 -10.32
N GLY A 474 -7.44 -45.42 -11.17
CA GLY A 474 -6.73 -46.68 -11.32
C GLY A 474 -7.56 -47.83 -11.92
N GLY A 475 -6.91 -48.99 -12.10
CA GLY A 475 -7.54 -50.23 -12.58
C GLY A 475 -7.17 -50.62 -14.02
N PRO A 476 -7.87 -51.61 -14.62
CA PRO A 476 -7.55 -52.08 -15.96
C PRO A 476 -7.94 -51.06 -17.04
N ASN A 477 -7.03 -50.87 -17.99
CA ASN A 477 -7.25 -50.11 -19.23
C ASN A 477 -7.95 -50.97 -20.31
N SER A 478 -8.21 -50.37 -21.47
CA SER A 478 -8.87 -50.96 -22.65
C SER A 478 -8.14 -52.19 -23.20
N GLU A 479 -6.81 -52.22 -23.08
CA GLU A 479 -5.93 -53.28 -23.61
C GLU A 479 -5.67 -54.41 -22.60
N GLY A 480 -6.27 -54.36 -21.42
CA GLY A 480 -6.04 -55.34 -20.35
C GLY A 480 -4.75 -55.11 -19.54
N GLY A 481 -4.01 -54.04 -19.85
CA GLY A 481 -2.97 -53.49 -18.99
C GLY A 481 -3.58 -52.92 -17.71
N TRP A 482 -2.85 -53.03 -16.60
CA TRP A 482 -3.29 -52.50 -15.31
C TRP A 482 -2.59 -51.18 -15.05
N ILE A 483 -3.34 -50.10 -14.80
CA ILE A 483 -2.74 -48.88 -14.28
C ILE A 483 -2.31 -49.15 -12.83
N LYS A 484 -1.01 -49.33 -12.65
CA LYS A 484 -0.36 -49.50 -11.35
C LYS A 484 -0.33 -48.16 -10.64
N GLY A 485 -1.04 -48.04 -9.51
CA GLY A 485 -0.88 -46.87 -8.66
C GLY A 485 -1.98 -46.71 -7.62
N THR A 486 -1.60 -46.56 -6.35
CA THR A 486 -2.51 -46.09 -5.30
C THR A 486 -2.96 -44.66 -5.60
N SER A 487 -4.27 -44.41 -5.62
CA SER A 487 -4.79 -43.05 -5.61
C SER A 487 -4.92 -42.58 -4.16
N THR A 488 -4.19 -41.54 -3.79
CA THR A 488 -4.14 -41.07 -2.39
C THR A 488 -4.16 -39.56 -2.31
N SER A 489 -4.72 -39.04 -1.22
CA SER A 489 -4.85 -37.61 -0.97
C SER A 489 -5.59 -36.90 -2.10
N LEU A 490 -6.65 -37.54 -2.59
CA LEU A 490 -7.53 -36.98 -3.61
C LEU A 490 -8.56 -36.09 -2.92
N ASN A 491 -8.65 -34.83 -3.30
CA ASN A 491 -9.71 -33.94 -2.84
C ASN A 491 -10.69 -33.67 -3.98
N MET A 492 -11.91 -34.17 -3.88
CA MET A 492 -12.98 -33.93 -4.84
C MET A 492 -14.02 -33.02 -4.22
N LEU A 493 -14.15 -31.80 -4.75
CA LEU A 493 -15.05 -30.77 -4.24
C LEU A 493 -15.99 -30.30 -5.36
N ASN A 494 -17.30 -30.48 -5.16
CA ASN A 494 -18.32 -30.01 -6.08
C ASN A 494 -18.15 -30.56 -7.53
N CYS A 495 -17.57 -31.75 -7.66
CA CYS A 495 -17.47 -32.45 -8.95
C CYS A 495 -18.79 -33.12 -9.32
N TRP A 496 -18.99 -33.37 -10.61
CA TRP A 496 -20.21 -33.99 -11.11
C TRP A 496 -19.91 -35.07 -12.14
N ALA A 497 -20.48 -36.26 -11.95
CA ALA A 497 -20.51 -37.29 -12.98
C ALA A 497 -21.94 -37.37 -13.55
N ARG A 498 -22.10 -37.23 -14.87
CA ARG A 498 -23.40 -37.18 -15.52
C ARG A 498 -23.49 -38.16 -16.69
N ALA A 499 -24.62 -38.85 -16.81
CA ALA A 499 -24.95 -39.71 -17.95
C ALA A 499 -23.87 -40.78 -18.24
N CYS A 500 -23.23 -41.31 -17.21
CA CYS A 500 -22.25 -42.40 -17.33
C CYS A 500 -22.95 -43.76 -17.31
N LYS A 501 -22.54 -44.75 -18.11
CA LYS A 501 -23.30 -46.01 -18.23
C LYS A 501 -23.09 -47.02 -17.10
N ARG A 502 -21.97 -46.95 -16.36
CA ARG A 502 -21.62 -47.90 -15.30
C ARG A 502 -21.48 -47.22 -13.94
N PHE A 503 -20.40 -46.46 -13.72
CA PHE A 503 -20.17 -45.73 -12.47
C PHE A 503 -19.93 -44.25 -12.73
N GLY A 504 -20.48 -43.39 -11.87
CA GLY A 504 -20.09 -41.98 -11.88
C GLY A 504 -18.64 -41.79 -11.42
N TYR A 505 -18.30 -42.48 -10.33
CA TYR A 505 -16.97 -42.50 -9.74
C TYR A 505 -16.56 -43.95 -9.46
N LYS A 506 -15.51 -44.41 -10.13
CA LYS A 506 -14.92 -45.72 -9.95
C LYS A 506 -13.54 -45.56 -9.32
N VAL A 507 -13.30 -46.36 -8.29
CA VAL A 507 -12.02 -46.40 -7.59
C VAL A 507 -11.59 -47.86 -7.55
N SER A 508 -10.53 -48.20 -8.29
CA SER A 508 -10.12 -49.60 -8.48
C SER A 508 -9.03 -50.06 -7.51
N ASN A 509 -8.35 -49.11 -6.84
CA ASN A 509 -7.26 -49.34 -5.88
C ASN A 509 -7.63 -48.77 -4.51
N GLU A 510 -6.80 -49.00 -3.48
CA GLU A 510 -7.04 -48.41 -2.16
C GLU A 510 -6.98 -46.88 -2.22
N LEU A 511 -8.03 -46.23 -1.72
CA LEU A 511 -8.15 -44.78 -1.64
C LEU A 511 -7.77 -44.30 -0.24
N TRP A 512 -6.58 -43.73 -0.09
CA TRP A 512 -6.10 -43.26 1.21
C TRP A 512 -6.20 -41.74 1.33
N TYR A 513 -6.52 -41.25 2.52
CA TYR A 513 -6.48 -39.82 2.88
C TYR A 513 -7.23 -38.86 1.93
N SER A 514 -8.29 -39.36 1.29
CA SER A 514 -9.06 -38.61 0.29
C SER A 514 -10.31 -38.00 0.89
N ASN A 515 -10.69 -36.82 0.40
CA ASN A 515 -11.88 -36.09 0.83
C ASN A 515 -12.84 -35.88 -0.34
N TRP A 516 -14.13 -36.07 -0.07
CA TRP A 516 -15.20 -35.95 -1.06
C TRP A 516 -16.29 -35.06 -0.48
N SER A 517 -16.43 -33.83 -0.99
CA SER A 517 -17.37 -32.84 -0.47
C SER A 517 -18.27 -32.31 -1.59
N SER A 518 -19.58 -32.36 -1.36
CA SER A 518 -20.59 -31.77 -2.25
C SER A 518 -20.56 -32.28 -3.69
N ASN A 519 -20.08 -33.51 -3.92
CA ASN A 519 -20.03 -34.11 -5.26
C ASN A 519 -21.41 -34.66 -5.67
N GLY A 520 -21.71 -34.57 -6.97
CA GLY A 520 -22.97 -35.02 -7.56
C GLY A 520 -22.79 -36.17 -8.55
N CYS A 521 -23.87 -36.91 -8.76
CA CYS A 521 -23.97 -37.99 -9.72
C CYS A 521 -25.39 -38.01 -10.29
N ASP A 522 -25.55 -37.81 -11.61
CA ASP A 522 -26.86 -37.74 -12.27
C ASP A 522 -26.91 -38.63 -13.52
N GLY A 523 -28.05 -39.28 -13.77
CA GLY A 523 -28.27 -40.09 -14.98
C GLY A 523 -27.35 -41.31 -15.14
N VAL A 524 -26.70 -41.78 -14.08
CA VAL A 524 -25.84 -42.97 -14.15
C VAL A 524 -26.65 -44.24 -14.31
N GLY A 525 -26.19 -45.14 -15.18
CA GLY A 525 -26.86 -46.40 -15.47
C GLY A 525 -28.07 -46.26 -16.39
N ARG A 526 -28.33 -45.08 -16.98
CA ARG A 526 -29.30 -44.94 -18.07
C ARG A 526 -28.83 -45.79 -19.25
N LYS A 527 -29.55 -46.89 -19.48
CA LYS A 527 -29.58 -47.54 -20.80
C LYS A 527 -30.31 -46.56 -21.72
N ASN A 528 -29.66 -46.14 -22.81
CA ASN A 528 -30.38 -45.53 -23.93
C ASN A 528 -31.42 -46.52 -24.46
#